data_AF-A0A0A3IGT9-F1
#
_entry.id   AF-A0A0A3IGT9-F1
#
_cell.length_a   1.000
_cell.length_b   1.000
_cell.length_c   1.000
_cell.angle_alpha   90.00
_cell.angle_beta   90.00
_cell.angle_gamma   90.00
#
_symmetry.space_group_name_H-M   'P 1'
#
loop_
_entity.id
_entity.type
_entity.pdbx_description
1 polymer ?
#
loop_
_entity_poly.entity_id
_entity_poly.type
_entity_poly.pdbx_seq_one_letter_code
_entity_poly.pdbx_strand_id
1 'polypeptide(L)' 'MKMNDLLLYGCVIIGAGIGLLTGNAFQFVLIGLGIGFLLQYLAGKNHP' A
#
# COMPACT_ATOMS: atom_id res chain seq x y z
N MET A 1 -7.90 -12.69 -9.18
CA MET A 1 -7.35 -11.57 -8.39
C MET A 1 -5.92 -11.38 -8.85
N LYS A 2 -5.56 -10.22 -9.41
CA LYS A 2 -4.22 -10.00 -9.98
C LYS A 2 -3.23 -9.83 -8.83
N MET A 3 -2.01 -10.35 -8.99
CA MET A 3 -0.97 -10.34 -7.95
C MET A 3 -0.65 -8.93 -7.44
N ASN A 4 -0.88 -7.92 -8.28
CA ASN A 4 -0.65 -6.51 -8.02
C ASN A 4 -1.62 -5.94 -6.98
N ASP A 5 -2.89 -6.39 -6.98
CA ASP A 5 -3.88 -6.01 -5.98
C ASP A 5 -3.52 -6.57 -4.60
N LEU A 6 -2.94 -7.78 -4.56
CA LEU A 6 -2.50 -8.41 -3.32
C LEU A 6 -1.35 -7.64 -2.67
N LEU A 7 -0.43 -7.09 -3.48
CA LEU A 7 0.68 -6.25 -3.01
C LEU A 7 0.17 -4.93 -2.42
N LEU A 8 -0.82 -4.30 -3.08
CA LEU A 8 -1.47 -3.10 -2.55
C LEU A 8 -2.17 -3.39 -1.22
N TYR A 9 -2.93 -4.48 -1.16
CA TYR A 9 -3.67 -4.87 0.04
C TYR A 9 -2.74 -5.15 1.21
N GLY A 10 -1.63 -5.86 0.97
CA GLY A 10 -0.60 -6.09 1.98
C GLY A 10 0.04 -4.81 2.51
N CYS A 11 0.38 -3.87 1.62
CA CYS A 11 0.98 -2.59 2.00
C CYS A 11 0.03 -1.73 2.86
N VAL A 12 -1.26 -1.72 2.51
CA VAL A 12 -2.30 -1.03 3.28
C VAL A 12 -2.53 -1.67 4.65
N ILE A 13 -2.56 -3.00 4.75
CA ILE A 13 -2.71 -3.71 6.03
C ILE A 13 -1.54 -3.42 6.97
N ILE A 14 -0.31 -3.45 6.46
CA ILE A 14 0.88 -3.16 7.26
C ILE A 14 0.86 -1.69 7.72
N GLY A 15 0.52 -0.76 6.82
CA GLY A 15 0.35 0.66 7.16
C GLY A 15 -0.73 0.89 8.23
N ALA A 16 -1.87 0.20 8.12
CA ALA A 16 -2.93 0.24 9.13
C ALA A 16 -2.46 -0.29 10.48
N GLY A 17 -1.74 -1.42 10.50
CA GLY A 17 -1.21 -2.03 11.72
C GLY A 17 -0.22 -1.11 12.45
N ILE A 18 0.74 -0.53 11.73
CA ILE A 18 1.71 0.42 12.29
C ILE A 18 1.01 1.69 12.76
N GLY A 19 0.09 2.22 11.95
CA GLY A 19 -0.65 3.43 12.29
C GLY A 19 -1.55 3.27 13.53
N LEU A 20 -2.14 2.10 13.72
CA LEU A 20 -2.94 1.79 14.91
C LEU A 20 -2.07 1.79 16.17
N LEU A 21 -0.85 1.25 16.09
CA LEU A 21 0.12 1.24 17.20
C LEU A 21 0.63 2.64 17.55
N THR A 22 0.79 3.53 16.56
CA THR A 22 1.26 4.90 16.75
C THR A 22 0.12 5.88 17.09
N GLY A 23 -1.14 5.43 17.12
CA GLY A 23 -2.30 6.29 17.34
C GLY A 23 -2.60 7.24 16.16
N ASN A 24 -1.93 7.05 15.02
CA ASN A 24 -2.08 7.87 13.81
C ASN A 24 -2.43 6.99 12.60
N ALA A 25 -3.42 6.11 12.80
CA ALA A 25 -3.86 5.09 11.84
C ALA A 25 -4.14 5.66 10.45
N PHE A 26 -4.82 6.81 10.39
CA PHE A 26 -5.20 7.43 9.14
C PHE A 26 -4.00 7.83 8.29
N GLN A 27 -2.97 8.42 8.91
CA GLN A 27 -1.79 8.91 8.20
C GLN A 27 -0.96 7.75 7.62
N PHE A 28 -0.76 6.68 8.39
CA PHE A 28 -0.01 5.51 7.91
C PHE A 28 -0.77 4.66 6.89
N VAL A 29 -2.11 4.59 6.96
CA VAL A 29 -2.92 3.99 5.89
C VAL A 29 -2.78 4.78 4.60
N LEU A 30 -2.80 6.12 4.68
CA LEU A 30 -2.64 6.99 3.50
C LEU A 30 -1.25 6.82 2.88
N ILE A 31 -0.21 6.72 3.71
CA ILE A 31 1.16 6.45 3.28
C ILE A 31 1.26 5.05 2.65
N GLY A 32 0.69 4.02 3.26
CA GLY A 32 0.67 2.65 2.72
C GLY A 32 -0.09 2.54 1.41
N LEU A 33 -1.21 3.24 1.28
CA LEU A 33 -1.99 3.31 0.03
C LEU A 33 -1.20 4.04 -1.07
N GLY A 34 -0.56 5.16 -0.73
CA GLY A 34 0.27 5.93 -1.65
C GLY A 34 1.49 5.14 -2.15
N ILE A 35 2.21 4.48 -1.25
CA ILE A 35 3.36 3.62 -1.60
C ILE A 35 2.90 2.42 -2.42
N GLY A 36 1.78 1.79 -2.04
CA GLY A 36 1.23 0.66 -2.77
C GLY A 36 0.82 1.03 -4.21
N PHE A 37 0.21 2.20 -4.41
CA PHE A 37 -0.11 2.71 -5.75
C PHE A 37 1.14 3.08 -6.54
N LEU A 38 2.12 3.73 -5.91
CA LEU A 38 3.38 4.08 -6.56
C LEU A 38 4.13 2.82 -7.01
N LEU A 39 4.15 1.79 -6.18
CA LEU A 39 4.77 0.50 -6.47
C LEU A 39 4.02 -0.27 -7.55
N GLN A 40 2.68 -0.25 -7.54
CA GLN A 40 1.89 -0.79 -8.65
C GLN A 40 2.11 0.00 -9.95
N TYR A 41 2.26 1.31 -9.89
CA TYR A 41 2.53 2.14 -11.06
C TYR A 41 3.93 1.87 -11.61
N LEU A 42 4.95 1.79 -10.75
CA LEU A 42 6.33 1.42 -11.11
C LEU A 42 6.42 -0.02 -11.65
N ALA A 43 5.76 -0.97 -11.01
CA ALA A 43 5.73 -2.37 -11.44
C ALA A 43 4.88 -2.57 -12.71
N GLY A 44 3.79 -1.80 -12.86
CA GLY A 44 2.92 -1.80 -14.04
C GLY A 44 3.54 -1.09 -15.25
N LYS A 45 4.49 -0.17 -15.05
CA LYS A 45 5.28 0.44 -16.12
C LYS A 45 6.22 -0.53 -16.84
N ASN A 46 6.31 -1.79 -16.42
CA ASN A 46 7.08 -2.82 -17.12
C ASN A 46 6.24 -3.69 -18.07
N HIS A 47 5.01 -3.29 -18.39
CA HIS A 47 4.30 -3.80 -19.56
C HIS A 47 3.88 -2.61 -20.44
N PRO A 48 4.54 -2.38 -21.59
CA PRO A 48 4.08 -1.41 -22.59
C PRO A 48 2.66 -1.72 -23.08
#